data_AF-A0A4V6TT36-F1
#
_entry.id   AF-A0A4V6TT36-F1
#
_cell.length_a   1.000
_cell.length_b   1.000
_cell.length_c   1.000
_cell.angle_alpha   90.00
_cell.angle_beta   90.00
_cell.angle_gamma   90.00
#
_symmetry.space_group_name_H-M   'P 1'
#
loop_
_entity.id
_entity.type
_entity.pdbx_description
1 polymer ?
#
loop_
_entity_poly.entity_id
_entity_poly.type
_entity_poly.pdbx_seq_one_letter_code
_entity_poly.pdbx_strand_id
1 'polypeptide(L)'
;MSWQLFSAFGIMLGFSANLAVAGYGEIAWRLQLGSAMIPAVPLLLGIYFTPESPRWLLKKGKYRKAYASLQKLRGNDLLAARDLYLIDAQMSMEQNLIQAQGFDKSNFFKRCVELWTVPRNRRATQASGIIMAAQQFCGGESIFHYAA
;
A
#
# COMPACT_ATOMS: atom_id res chain seq x y z
N MET A 1 9.94 -5.02 4.68
CA MET A 1 11.32 -4.68 4.31
C MET A 1 11.50 -4.57 2.80
N SER A 2 10.83 -5.38 1.98
CA SER A 2 10.97 -5.33 0.51
C SER A 2 10.55 -4.01 -0.14
N TRP A 3 9.60 -3.26 0.45
CA TRP A 3 9.12 -2.00 -0.14
C TRP A 3 10.21 -0.92 -0.19
N GLN A 4 11.05 -0.81 0.84
CA GLN A 4 12.13 0.17 0.89
C GLN A 4 13.17 -0.07 -0.21
N LEU A 5 13.44 -1.34 -0.54
CA LEU A 5 14.33 -1.72 -1.64
C LEU A 5 13.78 -1.23 -2.98
N PHE A 6 12.48 -1.43 -3.24
CA PHE A 6 11.87 -0.92 -4.47
C PHE A 6 11.84 0.61 -4.54
N SER A 7 11.60 1.30 -3.41
CA SER A 7 11.66 2.76 -3.35
C SER A 7 13.08 3.28 -3.63
N ALA A 8 14.11 2.73 -2.98
CA ALA A 8 15.49 3.12 -3.21
C ALA A 8 15.95 2.83 -4.65
N PHE A 9 15.56 1.68 -5.20
CA PHE A 9 15.83 1.33 -6.60
C PHE A 9 15.15 2.31 -7.57
N GLY A 10 13.91 2.71 -7.31
CA GLY A 10 13.21 3.71 -8.12
C GLY A 10 13.91 5.07 -8.10
N ILE A 11 14.38 5.51 -6.93
CA ILE A 11 15.16 6.75 -6.79
C ILE A 11 16.46 6.68 -7.60
N MET A 12 17.19 5.56 -7.50
CA MET A 12 18.42 5.33 -8.27
C MET A 12 18.19 5.40 -9.79
N LEU A 13 17.11 4.78 -10.29
CA LEU A 13 16.73 4.86 -11.69
C LEU A 13 16.36 6.29 -12.11
N GLY A 14 15.67 7.04 -11.24
CA GLY A 14 15.36 8.46 -11.46
C GLY A 14 16.61 9.33 -11.61
N PHE A 15 17.60 9.16 -10.72
CA PHE A 15 18.90 9.84 -10.83
C PHE A 15 19.67 9.45 -12.09
N SER A 16 19.66 8.16 -12.45
CA SER A 16 20.31 7.67 -13.68
C SER A 16 19.69 8.28 -14.94
N ALA A 17 18.36 8.39 -14.97
CA ALA A 17 17.64 9.05 -16.06
C ALA A 17 17.95 10.55 -16.12
N ASN A 18 18.04 11.23 -14.97
CA ASN A 18 18.43 12.64 -14.90
C ASN A 18 19.83 12.86 -15.51
N LEU A 19 20.81 12.04 -15.12
CA LEU A 19 22.18 12.11 -15.66
C LEU A 19 22.22 11.89 -17.18
N ALA A 20 21.44 10.94 -17.69
CA ALA A 20 21.38 10.66 -19.13
C ALA A 20 20.80 11.82 -19.94
N VAL A 21 19.92 12.63 -19.35
CA VAL A 21 19.20 13.74 -20.01
C VAL A 21 19.85 15.11 -19.75
N ALA A 22 20.79 15.21 -18.81
CA ALA A 22 21.46 16.45 -18.41
C ALA A 22 22.14 17.20 -19.58
N GLY A 23 22.55 16.51 -20.64
CA GLY A 23 23.18 17.11 -21.82
C GLY A 23 22.23 17.76 -22.84
N TYR A 24 20.91 17.64 -22.68
CA TYR A 24 19.92 17.99 -23.73
C TYR A 24 19.34 19.44 -23.64
N GLY A 25 20.02 20.35 -22.94
CA GLY A 25 19.65 21.78 -22.90
C GLY A 25 18.25 22.05 -22.34
N GLU A 26 17.54 23.07 -22.85
CA GLU A 26 16.23 23.51 -22.34
C GLU A 26 15.11 22.45 -22.37
N ILE A 27 15.30 21.33 -23.09
CA ILE A 27 14.30 20.25 -23.22
C ILE A 27 14.46 19.20 -22.11
N ALA A 28 15.57 19.22 -21.37
CA ALA A 28 15.92 18.22 -20.37
C ALA A 28 14.81 17.97 -19.33
N TRP A 29 14.17 19.03 -18.82
CA TRP A 29 13.10 18.90 -17.82
C TRP A 29 11.85 18.18 -18.35
N ARG A 30 11.52 18.33 -19.65
CA ARG A 30 10.39 17.64 -20.29
C ARG A 30 10.68 16.16 -20.45
N LEU A 31 11.90 15.83 -20.84
CA LEU A 31 12.37 14.45 -20.98
C LEU A 31 12.48 13.75 -19.62
N GLN A 32 12.85 14.48 -18.57
CA GLN A 32 12.88 13.97 -17.20
C GLN A 32 11.47 13.60 -16.70
N LEU A 33 10.48 14.48 -16.91
CA LEU A 33 9.06 14.15 -16.63
C LEU A 33 8.56 13.00 -17.50
N GLY A 34 9.00 12.94 -18.77
CA GLY A 34 8.68 11.84 -19.69
C GLY A 34 9.28 10.50 -19.26
N SER A 35 10.44 10.49 -18.61
CA SER A 35 11.10 9.25 -18.15
C SER A 35 10.27 8.48 -17.12
N ALA A 36 9.42 9.16 -16.34
CA ALA A 36 8.51 8.54 -15.40
C ALA A 36 7.40 7.70 -16.08
N MET A 37 7.11 7.95 -17.37
CA MET A 37 6.18 7.13 -18.15
C MET A 37 6.75 5.73 -18.42
N ILE A 38 8.08 5.58 -18.51
CA ILE A 38 8.75 4.33 -18.85
C ILE A 38 8.41 3.22 -17.85
N PRO A 39 8.50 3.41 -16.51
CA PRO A 39 8.04 2.43 -15.55
C PRO A 39 6.51 2.44 -15.35
N ALA A 40 5.82 3.56 -15.60
CA ALA A 40 4.37 3.66 -15.36
C ALA A 40 3.54 2.83 -16.36
N VAL A 41 3.91 2.79 -17.64
CA VAL A 41 3.15 2.06 -18.67
C VAL A 41 3.17 0.54 -18.44
N PRO A 42 4.33 -0.12 -18.21
CA PRO A 42 4.37 -1.54 -17.86
C PRO A 42 3.60 -1.84 -16.58
N LEU A 43 3.62 -0.94 -15.59
CA LEU A 43 2.89 -1.12 -14.33
C LEU A 43 1.37 -1.06 -14.55
N LEU A 44 0.89 -0.13 -15.39
CA LEU A 44 -0.52 -0.07 -15.79
C LEU A 44 -0.98 -1.35 -16.49
N LEU A 45 -0.14 -1.91 -17.37
CA LEU A 45 -0.41 -3.20 -18.01
C LEU A 45 -0.37 -4.35 -16.99
N GLY A 46 0.56 -4.32 -16.03
CA GLY A 46 0.71 -5.30 -14.96
C GLY A 46 -0.49 -5.40 -14.01
N ILE A 47 -1.23 -4.31 -13.81
CA ILE A 47 -2.42 -4.29 -12.95
C ILE A 47 -3.49 -5.28 -13.47
N TYR A 48 -3.62 -5.44 -14.80
CA TYR A 48 -4.60 -6.37 -15.38
C TYR A 48 -4.29 -7.85 -15.07
N PHE A 49 -3.02 -8.18 -14.82
CA PHE A 49 -2.61 -9.54 -14.46
C PHE A 49 -2.75 -9.84 -12.97
N THR A 50 -2.85 -8.80 -12.13
CA THR A 50 -2.85 -8.97 -10.68
C THR A 50 -4.24 -9.39 -10.20
N PRO A 51 -4.38 -10.52 -9.47
CA PRO A 51 -5.69 -10.93 -8.96
C PRO A 51 -6.20 -9.94 -7.91
N GLU A 52 -7.51 -9.67 -7.92
CA GLU A 52 -8.15 -8.79 -6.94
C GLU A 52 -7.93 -9.31 -5.51
N SER A 53 -7.81 -8.39 -4.55
CA SER A 53 -7.61 -8.74 -3.13
C SER A 53 -8.75 -9.65 -2.62
N PRO A 54 -8.45 -10.87 -2.14
CA PRO A 54 -9.48 -11.82 -1.70
C PRO A 54 -10.26 -11.29 -0.48
N ARG A 55 -9.60 -10.53 0.42
CA ARG A 55 -10.26 -9.90 1.57
C ARG A 55 -11.30 -8.86 1.15
N TRP A 56 -11.01 -8.08 0.11
CA TRP A 56 -11.96 -7.10 -0.43
C TRP A 56 -13.15 -7.79 -1.11
N LEU A 57 -12.91 -8.87 -1.86
CA LEU A 57 -13.95 -9.66 -2.50
C LEU A 57 -14.90 -10.31 -1.48
N LEU A 58 -14.35 -10.88 -0.41
CA LEU A 58 -15.14 -11.44 0.70
C LEU A 58 -15.97 -10.35 1.41
N LYS A 59 -15.40 -9.15 1.64
CA LYS A 59 -16.14 -8.01 2.22
C LYS A 59 -17.35 -7.58 1.37
N LYS A 60 -17.30 -7.82 0.05
CA LYS A 60 -18.42 -7.59 -0.88
C LYS A 60 -19.35 -8.80 -1.05
N GLY A 61 -19.19 -9.87 -0.27
CA GLY A 61 -19.97 -11.10 -0.35
C GLY A 61 -19.65 -11.97 -1.58
N LYS A 62 -18.57 -11.71 -2.31
CA LYS A 62 -18.21 -12.43 -3.55
C LYS A 62 -17.26 -13.60 -3.27
N TYR A 63 -17.75 -14.61 -2.54
CA TYR A 63 -16.97 -15.79 -2.12
C TYR A 63 -16.31 -16.56 -3.26
N ARG A 64 -17.05 -16.83 -4.35
CA ARG A 64 -16.52 -17.60 -5.49
C ARG A 64 -15.36 -16.90 -6.20
N LYS A 65 -15.41 -15.56 -6.29
CA LYS A 65 -14.31 -14.77 -6.87
C LYS A 65 -13.10 -14.71 -5.92
N ALA A 66 -13.35 -14.61 -4.61
CA ALA A 66 -12.28 -14.64 -3.62
C ALA A 66 -11.53 -15.98 -3.64
N TYR A 67 -12.25 -17.10 -3.76
CA TYR A 67 -11.66 -18.42 -3.92
C TYR A 67 -10.79 -18.51 -5.19
N ALA A 68 -11.32 -18.08 -6.33
CA ALA A 68 -10.57 -18.08 -7.59
C ALA A 68 -9.29 -17.21 -7.53
N SER A 69 -9.34 -16.07 -6.82
CA SER A 69 -8.17 -15.23 -6.57
C SER A 69 -7.13 -15.94 -5.71
N LEU A 70 -7.55 -16.59 -4.61
CA LEU A 70 -6.66 -17.38 -3.75
C LEU A 70 -6.07 -18.60 -4.47
N GLN A 71 -6.84 -19.24 -5.34
CA GLN A 71 -6.39 -20.36 -6.15
C GLN A 71 -5.26 -19.92 -7.11
N LYS A 72 -5.40 -18.75 -7.75
CA LYS A 72 -4.31 -18.15 -8.56
C LYS A 72 -3.07 -17.79 -7.73
N LEU A 73 -3.25 -17.37 -6.48
CA LEU A 73 -2.13 -16.95 -5.62
C LEU A 73 -1.35 -18.13 -5.03
N ARG A 74 -2.05 -19.22 -4.63
CA ARG A 74 -1.45 -20.38 -3.95
C ARG A 74 -1.24 -21.60 -4.82
N GLY A 75 -1.93 -21.73 -5.95
CA GLY A 75 -1.82 -22.85 -6.88
C GLY A 75 -2.31 -24.20 -6.34
N ASN A 76 -2.94 -24.25 -5.16
CA ASN A 76 -3.45 -25.48 -4.54
C ASN A 76 -4.85 -25.23 -3.97
N ASP A 77 -5.80 -26.06 -4.40
CA ASP A 77 -7.23 -25.94 -4.09
C ASP A 77 -7.54 -26.09 -2.60
N LEU A 78 -6.82 -26.99 -1.91
CA LEU A 78 -7.01 -27.27 -0.49
C LEU A 78 -6.47 -26.11 0.37
N LEU A 79 -5.30 -25.57 0.00
CA LEU A 79 -4.72 -24.41 0.66
C LEU A 79 -5.54 -23.14 0.43
N ALA A 80 -6.10 -22.97 -0.76
CA ALA A 80 -6.98 -21.85 -1.08
C ALA A 80 -8.29 -21.91 -0.27
N ALA A 81 -8.88 -23.10 -0.10
CA ALA A 81 -10.10 -23.29 0.68
C ALA A 81 -9.86 -23.01 2.17
N ARG A 82 -8.76 -23.53 2.73
CA ARG A 82 -8.35 -23.27 4.11
C ARG A 82 -8.20 -21.78 4.37
N ASP A 83 -7.49 -21.08 3.49
CA ASP A 83 -7.25 -19.64 3.62
C ASP A 83 -8.51 -18.81 3.48
N LEU A 84 -9.38 -19.17 2.54
CA LEU A 84 -10.68 -18.53 2.37
C LEU A 84 -11.49 -18.59 3.68
N TYR A 85 -11.55 -19.77 4.29
CA TYR A 85 -12.23 -19.98 5.56
C TYR A 85 -11.61 -19.17 6.70
N LEU A 86 -10.28 -19.17 6.81
CA LEU A 86 -9.57 -18.42 7.86
C LEU A 86 -9.81 -16.91 7.74
N ILE A 87 -9.77 -16.36 6.53
CA ILE A 87 -10.01 -14.94 6.28
C ILE A 87 -11.47 -14.59 6.61
N ASP A 88 -12.42 -15.42 6.19
CA ASP A 88 -13.85 -15.19 6.47
C ASP A 88 -14.17 -15.27 7.96
N ALA A 89 -13.63 -16.26 8.68
CA ALA A 89 -13.75 -16.37 10.12
C ALA A 89 -13.16 -15.15 10.85
N GLN A 90 -11.95 -14.71 10.44
CA GLN A 90 -11.32 -13.52 11.01
C GLN A 90 -12.17 -12.26 10.78
N MET A 91 -12.70 -12.08 9.57
CA MET A 91 -13.54 -10.93 9.27
C MET A 91 -14.87 -10.95 10.02
N SER A 92 -15.47 -12.11 10.20
CA SER A 92 -16.70 -12.27 10.98
C SER A 92 -16.46 -11.91 12.44
N MET A 93 -15.33 -12.33 13.02
CA MET A 93 -14.93 -11.91 14.36
C MET A 93 -14.71 -10.40 14.46
N GLU A 94 -13.99 -9.80 13.50
CA GLU A 94 -13.79 -8.34 13.44
C GLU A 94 -15.13 -7.60 13.35
N GLN A 95 -16.09 -8.08 12.55
CA GLN A 95 -17.42 -7.47 12.42
C GLN A 95 -18.23 -7.54 13.72
N ASN A 96 -18.21 -8.70 14.40
CA ASN A 96 -18.90 -8.88 15.68
C ASN A 96 -18.33 -7.96 16.76
N LEU A 97 -17.00 -7.78 16.80
CA LEU A 97 -16.36 -6.84 17.73
C LEU A 97 -16.74 -5.39 17.43
N ILE A 98 -16.74 -4.99 16.17
CA ILE A 98 -17.13 -3.64 15.73
C ILE A 98 -18.60 -3.37 16.08
N GLN A 99 -19.48 -4.36 15.90
CA GLN A 99 -20.90 -4.25 16.24
C GLN A 99 -21.14 -4.21 17.75
N ALA A 100 -20.46 -5.07 18.52
CA ALA A 100 -20.54 -5.10 19.98
C ALA A 100 -20.05 -3.79 20.63
N GLN A 101 -19.09 -3.13 20.00
CA GLN A 101 -18.57 -1.85 20.46
C GLN A 101 -19.37 -0.63 19.93
N GLY A 102 -20.48 -0.86 19.21
CA GLY A 102 -21.37 0.21 18.75
C GLY A 102 -20.74 1.17 17.73
N PHE A 103 -19.69 0.73 17.01
CA PHE A 103 -19.00 1.57 16.04
C PHE A 103 -19.89 1.83 14.82
N ASP A 104 -20.45 3.03 14.77
CA ASP A 104 -21.22 3.53 13.66
C ASP A 104 -20.28 3.89 12.48
N LYS A 105 -20.34 3.10 11.40
CA LYS A 105 -19.46 3.24 10.22
C LYS A 105 -19.64 4.58 9.48
N SER A 106 -20.71 5.33 9.75
CA SER A 106 -21.10 6.53 9.01
C SER A 106 -20.29 7.78 9.38
N ASN A 107 -19.77 7.87 10.61
CA ASN A 107 -19.23 9.11 11.16
C ASN A 107 -17.70 9.16 11.16
N PHE A 108 -17.11 9.69 10.09
CA PHE A 108 -15.65 9.90 9.97
C PHE A 108 -15.05 10.68 11.14
N PHE A 109 -15.75 11.71 11.63
CA PHE A 109 -15.29 12.54 12.74
C PHE A 109 -15.17 11.76 14.06
N LYS A 110 -16.12 10.85 14.33
CA LYS A 110 -16.05 9.97 15.51
C LYS A 110 -14.82 9.05 15.44
N ARG A 111 -14.49 8.50 14.27
CA ARG A 111 -13.31 7.66 14.07
C ARG A 111 -11.99 8.39 14.33
N CYS A 112 -11.91 9.67 13.96
CA CYS A 112 -10.73 10.49 14.26
C CYS A 112 -10.56 10.73 15.76
N VAL A 113 -11.65 10.98 16.48
CA VAL A 113 -11.64 11.16 17.94
C VAL A 113 -11.32 9.84 18.65
N GLU A 114 -11.91 8.72 18.20
CA GLU A 114 -11.69 7.37 18.73
C GLU A 114 -10.23 6.90 18.59
N LEU A 115 -9.53 7.41 17.58
CA LEU A 115 -8.09 7.21 17.40
C LEU A 115 -7.29 7.65 18.64
N TRP A 116 -7.75 8.71 19.29
CA TRP A 116 -7.17 9.27 20.51
C TRP A 116 -7.85 8.80 21.80
N THR A 117 -9.15 8.53 21.79
CA THR A 117 -9.90 8.10 22.98
C THR A 117 -9.51 6.69 23.42
N VAL A 118 -9.40 5.74 22.49
CA VAL A 118 -9.14 4.33 22.81
C VAL A 118 -7.65 4.12 23.15
N PRO A 119 -7.29 3.64 24.36
CA PRO A 119 -5.89 3.58 24.80
C PRO A 119 -5.00 2.68 23.93
N ARG A 120 -5.54 1.57 23.41
CA ARG A 120 -4.81 0.69 22.47
C ARG A 120 -4.53 1.39 21.14
N ASN A 121 -5.54 2.09 20.59
CA ASN A 121 -5.44 2.75 19.30
C ASN A 121 -4.55 4.00 19.37
N ARG A 122 -4.64 4.75 20.48
CA ARG A 122 -3.81 5.92 20.76
C ARG A 122 -2.33 5.56 20.78
N ARG A 123 -1.94 4.51 21.51
CA ARG A 123 -0.54 4.05 21.56
C ARG A 123 -0.01 3.65 20.19
N ALA A 124 -0.83 2.93 19.40
CA ALA A 124 -0.46 2.55 18.04
C ALA A 124 -0.29 3.77 17.13
N THR A 125 -1.20 4.73 17.21
CA THR A 125 -1.18 5.97 16.42
C THR A 125 0.02 6.84 16.78
N GLN A 126 0.28 7.03 18.07
CA GLN A 126 1.45 7.76 18.57
C GLN A 126 2.74 7.08 18.11
N ALA A 127 2.85 5.75 18.23
CA ALA A 127 4.01 5.01 17.76
C ALA A 127 4.22 5.17 16.25
N SER A 128 3.16 5.02 15.43
CA SER A 128 3.27 5.22 13.97
C SER A 128 3.65 6.65 13.59
N GLY A 129 3.09 7.64 14.29
CA GLY A 129 3.40 9.06 14.05
C GLY A 129 4.86 9.39 14.39
N ILE A 130 5.35 8.90 15.54
CA ILE A 130 6.74 9.08 15.96
C ILE A 130 7.69 8.42 14.98
N ILE A 131 7.40 7.19 14.53
CA ILE A 131 8.25 6.47 13.57
C ILE A 131 8.30 7.22 12.22
N MET A 132 7.15 7.66 11.69
CA MET A 132 7.12 8.41 10.43
C MET A 132 7.85 9.75 10.53
N ALA A 133 7.67 10.48 11.64
CA ALA A 133 8.38 11.72 11.88
C ALA A 133 9.90 11.49 11.99
N ALA A 134 10.32 10.49 12.77
CA ALA A 134 11.73 10.12 12.91
C ALA A 134 12.36 9.72 11.57
N GLN A 135 11.61 9.02 10.71
CA GLN A 135 12.09 8.68 9.35
C GLN A 135 12.32 9.93 8.49
N GLN A 136 11.44 10.93 8.56
CA GLN A 136 11.63 12.19 7.82
C GLN A 136 12.79 13.03 8.39
N PHE A 137 12.91 13.11 9.73
CA PHE A 137 14.00 13.84 10.39
C PHE A 137 15.38 13.21 10.22
N CYS A 138 15.46 11.94 9.80
CA CYS A 138 16.74 11.30 9.45
C CYS A 138 17.40 11.93 8.21
N GLY A 139 16.71 12.83 7.50
CA GLY A 139 17.31 13.66 6.45
C GLY A 139 17.51 12.96 5.11
N GLY A 140 16.88 11.79 4.90
CA GLY A 140 16.91 11.11 3.59
C GLY A 140 16.45 12.03 2.46
N GLU A 141 15.31 12.70 2.65
CA GLU A 141 14.76 13.65 1.68
C GLU A 141 15.68 14.86 1.43
N SER A 142 16.35 15.39 2.47
CA SER A 142 17.30 16.49 2.29
C SER A 142 18.51 16.07 1.45
N ILE A 143 19.04 14.86 1.66
CA ILE A 143 20.16 14.35 0.86
C ILE A 143 19.72 14.22 -0.61
N PHE A 144 18.53 13.71 -0.88
CA PHE A 144 18.03 13.58 -2.25
C PHE A 144 17.81 14.93 -2.94
N HIS A 145 17.40 15.97 -2.21
CA HIS A 145 17.19 17.30 -2.78
C HIS A 145 18.51 18.01 -3.13
N TYR A 146 19.56 17.82 -2.33
CA TYR A 146 20.86 18.47 -2.55
C TYR A 146 21.86 17.63 -3.37
N ALA A 147 21.61 16.34 -3.57
CA ALA A 147 22.43 15.46 -4.40
C ALA A 147 22.02 15.43 -5.89
N ALA A 148 20.90 16.09 -6.24
CA ALA A 148 20.41 16.25 -7.62
C ALA A 148 20.97 17.52 -8.27
#